data_AF-A0A1H8TE85-F1
#
_entry.id   AF-A0A1H8TE85-F1
#
_cell.length_a   1.000
_cell.length_b   1.000
_cell.length_c   1.000
_cell.angle_alpha   90.00
_cell.angle_beta   90.00
_cell.angle_gamma   90.00
#
_symmetry.space_group_name_H-M   'P 1'
#
loop_
_entity.id
_entity.type
_entity.pdbx_description
1 polymer ?
#
loop_
_entity_poly.entity_id
_entity_poly.type
_entity_poly.pdbx_seq_one_letter_code
_entity_poly.pdbx_strand_id
1 'polypeptide(L)'
;MPAIVDSESAWQGMVELYALPGMTEVCLRLQDRYGVSVSTLLTLVWSARAGHGPLTVAAAAAVAPDAERLERDVLRPYRHARNGLRGLARQDEAAADLRRDLLTRELALERFVQQRVVHLLRPDDARDAPGDAGRDCRATVARYLAAIPVQDSPELRADLRQFFLALGDTAPDRAVSEVVGGESVP
;
A
#
# COMPACT_ATOMS: atom_id res chain seq x y z
N MET A 1 -24.98 -9.01 3.29
CA MET A 1 -24.09 -9.01 2.10
C MET A 1 -22.86 -8.21 2.49
N PRO A 2 -21.63 -8.72 2.33
CA PRO A 2 -20.48 -7.86 2.55
C PRO A 2 -20.63 -6.66 1.62
N ALA A 3 -20.47 -5.45 2.17
CA ALA A 3 -20.59 -4.23 1.38
C ALA A 3 -19.67 -4.36 0.16
N ILE A 4 -20.19 -4.05 -1.03
CA ILE A 4 -19.35 -3.96 -2.23
C ILE A 4 -18.21 -3.00 -1.88
N VAL A 5 -16.98 -3.38 -2.16
CA VAL A 5 -15.85 -2.44 -2.05
C VAL A 5 -16.06 -1.34 -3.07
N ASP A 6 -16.60 -0.22 -2.61
CA ASP A 6 -16.75 0.99 -3.41
C ASP A 6 -15.50 1.87 -3.27
N SER A 7 -15.16 2.58 -4.35
CA SER A 7 -13.90 3.31 -4.42
C SER A 7 -13.79 4.44 -3.41
N GLU A 8 -14.91 5.06 -3.00
CA GLU A 8 -14.88 6.20 -2.08
C GLU A 8 -14.67 5.73 -0.64
N SER A 9 -15.38 4.69 -0.19
CA SER A 9 -15.14 4.08 1.13
C SER A 9 -13.71 3.56 1.26
N ALA A 10 -13.19 2.94 0.20
CA ALA A 10 -11.81 2.48 0.16
C ALA A 10 -10.80 3.65 0.22
N TRP A 11 -11.10 4.79 -0.42
CA TRP A 11 -10.27 5.98 -0.32
C TRP A 11 -10.27 6.57 1.09
N GLN A 12 -11.44 6.78 1.69
CA GLN A 12 -11.56 7.33 3.04
C GLN A 12 -10.84 6.43 4.06
N GLY A 13 -11.06 5.11 3.96
CA GLY A 13 -10.38 4.15 4.81
C GLY A 13 -8.87 4.12 4.61
N MET A 14 -8.37 4.27 3.38
CA MET A 14 -6.94 4.41 3.12
C MET A 14 -6.35 5.65 3.80
N VAL A 15 -7.05 6.79 3.74
CA VAL A 15 -6.66 8.05 4.40
C VAL A 15 -6.64 7.89 5.92
N GLU A 16 -7.66 7.25 6.50
CA GLU A 16 -7.74 6.95 7.93
C GLU A 16 -6.58 6.04 8.38
N LEU A 17 -6.27 5.00 7.61
CA LEU A 17 -5.11 4.14 7.89
C LEU A 17 -3.81 4.93 7.86
N TYR A 18 -3.61 5.77 6.84
CA TYR A 18 -2.38 6.56 6.70
C TYR A 18 -2.17 7.57 7.85
N ALA A 19 -3.27 8.05 8.45
CA ALA A 19 -3.27 8.94 9.59
C ALA A 19 -2.98 8.25 10.94
N LEU A 20 -2.90 6.92 10.98
CA LEU A 20 -2.55 6.19 12.22
C LEU A 20 -1.14 6.57 12.70
N PRO A 21 -0.91 6.63 14.03
CA PRO A 21 0.41 6.92 14.59
C PRO A 21 1.48 5.96 14.04
N GLY A 22 2.56 6.52 13.49
CA GLY A 22 3.68 5.76 12.90
C GLY A 22 3.44 5.24 11.48
N MET A 23 2.21 5.27 10.95
CA MET A 23 1.89 4.71 9.62
C MET A 23 2.56 5.48 8.48
N THR A 24 2.51 6.82 8.52
CA THR A 24 3.16 7.68 7.53
C THR A 24 4.65 7.35 7.38
N GLU A 25 5.36 7.25 8.50
CA GLU A 25 6.82 7.05 8.51
C GLU A 25 7.20 5.69 7.95
N VAL A 26 6.47 4.63 8.30
CA VAL A 26 6.74 3.28 7.79
C VAL A 26 6.37 3.15 6.32
N CYS A 27 5.26 3.76 5.86
CA CYS A 27 4.89 3.77 4.45
C CYS A 27 5.95 4.46 3.59
N LEU A 28 6.50 5.59 4.06
CA LEU A 28 7.59 6.28 3.36
C LEU A 28 8.85 5.40 3.28
N ARG A 29 9.22 4.69 4.35
CA ARG A 29 10.36 3.76 4.29
C ARG A 29 10.12 2.60 3.33
N LEU A 30 8.92 2.03 3.33
CA LEU A 30 8.55 0.95 2.41
C LEU A 30 8.60 1.41 0.94
N GLN A 31 8.08 2.61 0.67
CA GLN A 31 8.10 3.22 -0.66
C GLN A 31 9.54 3.55 -1.11
N ASP A 32 10.33 4.21 -0.27
CA ASP A 32 11.63 4.73 -0.68
C ASP A 32 12.68 3.63 -0.80
N ARG A 33 12.62 2.59 0.06
CA ARG A 33 13.61 1.49 0.06
C ARG A 33 13.24 0.36 -0.89
N TYR A 34 11.97 -0.04 -0.89
CA TYR A 34 11.52 -1.24 -1.61
C TYR A 34 10.62 -0.90 -2.79
N GLY A 35 10.25 0.37 -2.94
CA GLY A 35 9.46 0.79 -4.07
C GLY A 35 7.98 0.48 -3.98
N VAL A 36 7.51 -0.02 -2.84
CA VAL A 36 6.14 -0.48 -2.62
C VAL A 36 5.14 0.66 -2.89
N SER A 37 4.10 0.36 -3.67
CA SER A 37 2.99 1.29 -3.86
C SER A 37 2.16 1.42 -2.58
N VAL A 38 2.33 2.53 -1.87
CA VAL A 38 1.61 2.80 -0.60
C VAL A 38 0.10 2.81 -0.81
N SER A 39 -0.40 3.43 -1.89
CA SER A 39 -1.83 3.47 -2.19
C SER A 39 -2.40 2.05 -2.41
N THR A 40 -1.64 1.19 -3.07
CA THR A 40 -2.05 -0.22 -3.28
C THR A 40 -2.04 -0.99 -1.96
N LEU A 41 -0.92 -0.93 -1.22
CA LEU A 41 -0.77 -1.62 0.07
C LEU A 41 -1.91 -1.26 1.03
N LEU A 42 -2.18 0.03 1.22
CA LEU A 42 -3.20 0.49 2.16
C LEU A 42 -4.62 0.17 1.69
N THR A 43 -4.89 0.19 0.38
CA THR A 43 -6.19 -0.23 -0.17
C THR A 43 -6.46 -1.71 0.10
N LEU A 44 -5.46 -2.56 -0.11
CA LEU A 44 -5.55 -3.99 0.14
C LEU A 44 -5.75 -4.29 1.64
N VAL A 45 -4.98 -3.62 2.51
CA VAL A 45 -5.09 -3.74 3.97
C VAL A 45 -6.43 -3.23 4.47
N TRP A 46 -6.92 -2.09 3.99
CA TRP A 46 -8.25 -1.60 4.33
C TRP A 46 -9.33 -2.63 3.99
N SER A 47 -9.25 -3.24 2.81
CA SER A 47 -10.22 -4.27 2.40
C SER A 47 -10.20 -5.47 3.34
N ALA A 48 -9.02 -5.93 3.76
CA ALA A 48 -8.91 -7.03 4.71
C ALA A 48 -9.48 -6.66 6.10
N ARG A 49 -9.16 -5.45 6.61
CA ARG A 49 -9.68 -4.94 7.90
C ARG A 49 -11.19 -4.74 7.90
N ALA A 50 -11.78 -4.40 6.76
CA ALA A 50 -13.22 -4.25 6.60
C ALA A 50 -13.97 -5.60 6.62
N GLY A 51 -13.27 -6.73 6.80
CA GLY A 51 -13.88 -8.05 6.92
C GLY A 51 -14.19 -8.71 5.58
N HIS A 52 -13.57 -8.25 4.48
CA HIS A 52 -13.72 -8.90 3.18
C HIS A 52 -12.83 -10.13 3.01
N GLY A 53 -11.99 -10.44 3.99
CA GLY A 53 -11.03 -11.53 3.95
C GLY A 53 -9.72 -11.17 3.23
N PRO A 54 -8.72 -12.05 3.29
CA PRO A 54 -7.41 -11.77 2.72
C PRO A 54 -7.42 -11.91 1.21
N LEU A 55 -6.59 -11.11 0.54
CA LEU A 55 -6.39 -11.16 -0.91
C LEU A 55 -5.91 -12.55 -1.35
N THR A 56 -6.48 -13.19 -2.37
CA THR A 56 -5.97 -14.47 -2.87
C THR A 56 -4.60 -14.32 -3.55
N VAL A 57 -3.84 -15.43 -3.66
CA VAL A 57 -2.55 -15.42 -4.40
C VAL A 57 -2.74 -15.01 -5.86
N ALA A 58 -3.80 -15.51 -6.51
CA ALA A 58 -4.12 -15.16 -7.89
C ALA A 58 -4.47 -13.67 -8.05
N ALA A 59 -5.26 -13.11 -7.13
CA ALA A 59 -5.57 -11.68 -7.13
C ALA A 59 -4.33 -10.82 -6.86
N ALA A 60 -3.44 -11.24 -5.97
CA ALA A 60 -2.16 -10.57 -5.75
C ALA A 60 -1.31 -10.50 -7.03
N ALA A 61 -1.19 -11.61 -7.75
CA ALA A 61 -0.49 -11.68 -9.03
C ALA A 61 -1.13 -10.82 -10.13
N ALA A 62 -2.44 -10.57 -10.06
CA ALA A 62 -3.15 -9.68 -10.99
C ALA A 62 -2.98 -8.19 -10.64
N VAL A 63 -3.00 -7.84 -9.35
CA VAL A 63 -2.91 -6.44 -8.87
C VAL A 63 -1.49 -5.91 -8.95
N ALA A 64 -0.51 -6.70 -8.48
CA ALA A 64 0.85 -6.24 -8.26
C ALA A 64 1.55 -5.66 -9.51
N PRO A 65 1.55 -6.31 -10.69
CA PRO A 65 2.28 -5.78 -11.85
C PRO A 65 1.77 -4.42 -12.33
N ASP A 66 0.47 -4.20 -12.24
CA ASP A 66 -0.16 -2.96 -12.68
C ASP A 66 0.09 -1.81 -11.70
N ALA A 67 -0.06 -2.09 -10.40
CA ALA A 67 0.24 -1.16 -9.33
C ALA A 67 1.71 -0.72 -9.34
N GLU A 68 2.65 -1.67 -9.41
CA GLU A 68 4.08 -1.37 -9.40
C GLU A 68 4.54 -0.62 -10.66
N ARG A 69 3.94 -0.92 -11.83
CA ARG A 69 4.20 -0.16 -13.05
C ARG A 69 3.78 1.30 -12.89
N LEU A 70 2.57 1.56 -12.38
CA LEU A 70 2.08 2.92 -12.15
C LEU A 70 2.88 3.65 -11.09
N GLU A 71 3.25 2.97 -10.01
CA GLU A 71 4.12 3.49 -8.96
C GLU A 71 5.46 3.96 -9.54
N ARG A 72 6.15 3.09 -10.28
CA ARG A 72 7.47 3.36 -10.86
C ARG A 72 7.44 4.39 -11.98
N ASP A 73 6.54 4.23 -12.95
CA ASP A 73 6.60 4.96 -14.21
C ASP A 73 5.78 6.26 -14.19
N VAL A 74 4.88 6.41 -13.21
CA VAL A 74 3.98 7.57 -13.12
C VAL A 74 4.14 8.29 -11.79
N LEU A 75 3.86 7.65 -10.65
CA LEU A 75 3.87 8.34 -9.35
C LEU A 75 5.27 8.83 -8.93
N ARG A 76 6.30 7.99 -9.05
CA ARG A 76 7.66 8.37 -8.66
C ARG A 76 8.20 9.57 -9.45
N PRO A 77 8.03 9.67 -10.78
CA PRO A 77 8.40 10.88 -11.52
C PRO A 77 7.74 12.16 -10.97
N TYR A 78 6.44 12.13 -10.64
CA TYR A 78 5.76 13.28 -10.03
C TYR A 78 6.35 13.63 -8.65
N ARG A 79 6.58 12.61 -7.80
CA ARG A 79 7.23 12.81 -6.49
C ARG A 79 8.63 13.39 -6.63
N HIS A 80 9.40 12.91 -7.60
CA HIS A 80 10.74 13.39 -7.88
C HIS A 80 10.72 14.85 -8.32
N ALA A 81 9.90 15.21 -9.31
CA ALA A 81 9.74 16.59 -9.76
C ALA A 81 9.30 17.52 -8.62
N ARG A 82 8.29 17.11 -7.84
CA ARG A 82 7.82 17.84 -6.67
C ARG A 82 8.96 18.08 -5.70
N ASN A 83 9.71 17.04 -5.33
CA ASN A 83 10.83 17.09 -4.40
C ASN A 83 11.99 17.96 -4.90
N GLY A 84 12.27 17.99 -6.20
CA GLY A 84 13.25 18.89 -6.81
C GLY A 84 12.94 20.37 -6.56
N LEU A 85 11.66 20.74 -6.48
CA LEU A 85 11.23 22.12 -6.20
C LEU A 85 11.31 22.51 -4.71
N ARG A 86 11.59 21.58 -3.78
CA ARG A 86 11.50 21.85 -2.33
C ARG A 86 12.41 22.98 -1.85
N GLY A 87 13.61 23.08 -2.42
CA GLY A 87 14.57 24.13 -2.08
C GLY A 87 14.12 25.50 -2.57
N LEU A 88 13.73 25.57 -3.86
CA LEU A 88 13.30 26.79 -4.54
C LEU A 88 12.00 27.36 -3.94
N ALA A 89 11.05 26.49 -3.60
CA ALA A 89 9.77 26.87 -3.00
C ALA A 89 9.89 27.61 -1.65
N ARG A 90 11.06 27.63 -1.01
CA ARG A 90 11.29 28.44 0.21
C ARG A 90 11.54 29.91 -0.08
N GLN A 91 11.88 30.25 -1.31
CA GLN A 91 12.36 31.57 -1.72
C GLN A 91 11.57 32.15 -2.91
N ASP A 92 10.86 31.30 -3.65
CA ASP A 92 10.11 31.66 -4.85
C ASP A 92 8.68 31.12 -4.78
N GLU A 93 7.70 32.03 -4.79
CA GLU A 93 6.27 31.70 -4.74
C GLU A 93 5.81 30.90 -5.96
N ALA A 94 6.35 31.19 -7.16
CA ALA A 94 5.99 30.44 -8.36
C ALA A 94 6.46 28.98 -8.25
N ALA A 95 7.62 28.73 -7.64
CA ALA A 95 8.07 27.38 -7.34
C ALA A 95 7.20 26.69 -6.27
N ALA A 96 6.69 27.45 -5.29
CA ALA A 96 5.76 26.94 -4.29
C ALA A 96 4.40 26.56 -4.90
N ASP A 97 3.86 27.38 -5.80
CA ASP A 97 2.65 27.10 -6.58
C ASP A 97 2.80 25.83 -7.42
N LEU A 98 3.88 25.72 -8.22
CA LEU A 98 4.16 24.52 -9.01
C LEU A 98 4.26 23.26 -8.15
N ARG A 99 4.86 23.37 -6.96
CA ARG A 99 4.97 22.25 -6.02
C ARG A 99 3.59 21.84 -5.47
N ARG A 100 2.69 22.79 -5.22
CA ARG A 100 1.29 22.53 -4.82
C ARG A 100 0.52 21.84 -5.95
N ASP A 101 0.66 22.31 -7.19
CA ASP A 101 0.02 21.70 -8.35
C ASP A 101 0.47 20.24 -8.56
N LEU A 102 1.78 19.98 -8.44
CA LEU A 102 2.32 18.62 -8.52
C LEU A 102 1.78 17.71 -7.41
N LEU A 103 1.63 18.23 -6.18
CA LEU A 103 0.99 17.49 -5.08
C LEU A 103 -0.47 17.14 -5.41
N THR A 104 -1.24 18.08 -5.97
CA THR A 104 -2.63 17.82 -6.39
C THR A 104 -2.69 16.73 -7.47
N ARG A 105 -1.75 16.75 -8.44
CA ARG A 105 -1.67 15.71 -9.47
C ARG A 105 -1.25 14.36 -8.90
N GLU A 106 -0.31 14.34 -7.97
CA GLU A 106 0.10 13.12 -7.24
C GLU A 106 -1.09 12.48 -6.52
N LEU A 107 -1.86 13.25 -5.75
CA LEU A 107 -3.05 12.75 -5.06
C LEU A 107 -4.12 12.20 -6.03
N ALA A 108 -4.30 12.86 -7.19
CA ALA A 108 -5.21 12.37 -8.21
C ALA A 108 -4.75 11.04 -8.83
N LEU A 109 -3.42 10.86 -9.00
CA LEU A 109 -2.83 9.61 -9.48
C LEU A 109 -2.94 8.50 -8.43
N GLU A 110 -2.73 8.80 -7.15
CA GLU A 110 -2.94 7.85 -6.05
C GLU A 110 -4.40 7.38 -5.99
N ARG A 111 -5.37 8.29 -6.16
CA ARG A 111 -6.80 7.93 -6.31
C ARG A 111 -7.03 7.01 -7.50
N PHE A 112 -6.42 7.29 -8.65
CA PHE A 112 -6.55 6.45 -9.84
C PHE A 112 -6.00 5.04 -9.61
N VAL A 113 -4.82 4.91 -9.01
CA VAL A 113 -4.23 3.60 -8.64
C VAL A 113 -5.17 2.84 -7.70
N GLN A 114 -5.65 3.50 -6.64
CA GLN A 114 -6.60 2.90 -5.69
C GLN A 114 -7.88 2.42 -6.38
N GLN A 115 -8.46 3.20 -7.30
CA GLN A 115 -9.66 2.79 -8.04
C GLN A 115 -9.42 1.55 -8.89
N ARG A 116 -8.23 1.42 -9.49
CA ARG A 116 -7.85 0.23 -10.25
C ARG A 116 -7.71 -0.99 -9.36
N VAL A 117 -7.07 -0.85 -8.19
CA VAL A 117 -6.98 -1.92 -7.20
C VAL A 117 -8.38 -2.35 -6.77
N VAL A 118 -9.24 -1.41 -6.40
CA VAL A 118 -10.65 -1.70 -6.04
C VAL A 118 -11.37 -2.47 -7.14
N HIS A 119 -11.22 -2.06 -8.40
CA HIS A 119 -11.83 -2.76 -9.53
C HIS A 119 -11.40 -4.24 -9.62
N LEU A 120 -10.10 -4.50 -9.44
CA LEU A 120 -9.54 -5.86 -9.43
C LEU A 120 -9.97 -6.69 -8.21
N LEU A 121 -10.41 -6.05 -7.14
CA LEU A 121 -10.94 -6.72 -5.96
C LEU A 121 -12.47 -6.97 -6.02
N ARG A 122 -13.18 -6.54 -7.06
CA ARG A 122 -14.65 -6.73 -7.14
C ARG A 122 -15.10 -8.17 -7.36
N PRO A 123 -14.38 -9.03 -8.09
CA PRO A 123 -14.74 -10.45 -8.19
C PRO A 123 -14.79 -11.11 -6.80
N ASP A 124 -15.79 -11.96 -6.57
CA ASP A 124 -15.98 -12.63 -5.28
C ASP A 124 -14.82 -13.61 -4.95
N ASP A 125 -14.11 -14.10 -5.96
CA ASP A 125 -12.95 -15.00 -5.86
C ASP A 125 -11.61 -14.27 -5.70
N ALA A 126 -11.62 -12.93 -5.68
CA ALA A 126 -10.42 -12.14 -5.41
C ALA A 126 -9.96 -12.24 -3.94
N ARG A 127 -10.79 -12.81 -3.06
CA ARG A 127 -10.53 -12.93 -1.62
C ARG A 127 -10.87 -14.32 -1.11
N ASP A 128 -10.10 -14.78 -0.12
CA ASP A 128 -10.48 -15.98 0.64
C ASP A 128 -11.56 -15.64 1.67
N ALA A 129 -12.12 -16.68 2.29
CA ALA A 129 -13.05 -16.51 3.39
C ALA A 129 -12.41 -15.66 4.53
N PRO A 130 -13.17 -14.71 5.10
CA PRO A 130 -12.66 -13.84 6.15
C PRO A 130 -12.38 -14.61 7.44
N GLY A 131 -11.33 -14.17 8.13
CA GLY A 131 -10.91 -14.69 9.42
C GLY A 131 -10.74 -13.57 10.45
N ASP A 132 -9.62 -13.63 11.18
CA ASP A 132 -9.22 -12.57 12.12
C ASP A 132 -8.60 -11.40 11.33
N ALA A 133 -9.02 -10.17 11.62
CA ALA A 133 -8.59 -8.99 10.86
C ALA A 133 -7.06 -8.83 10.82
N GLY A 134 -6.35 -9.12 11.92
CA GLY A 134 -4.89 -9.08 11.96
C GLY A 134 -4.27 -10.15 11.06
N ARG A 135 -4.77 -11.39 11.14
CA ARG A 135 -4.35 -12.49 10.26
C ARG A 135 -4.60 -12.18 8.79
N ASP A 136 -5.77 -11.63 8.46
CA ASP A 136 -6.16 -11.34 7.09
C ASP A 136 -5.30 -10.20 6.50
N CYS A 137 -4.97 -9.19 7.31
CA CYS A 137 -4.01 -8.15 6.94
C CYS A 137 -2.64 -8.74 6.66
N ARG A 138 -2.10 -9.57 7.55
CA ARG A 138 -0.78 -10.19 7.37
C ARG A 138 -0.73 -11.05 6.11
N ALA A 139 -1.74 -11.90 5.89
CA ALA A 139 -1.83 -12.74 4.70
C ALA A 139 -1.92 -11.90 3.42
N THR A 140 -2.69 -10.82 3.43
CA THR A 140 -2.79 -9.89 2.30
C THR A 140 -1.46 -9.22 1.98
N VAL A 141 -0.77 -8.69 3.00
CA VAL A 141 0.55 -8.06 2.82
C VAL A 141 1.56 -9.09 2.33
N ALA A 142 1.58 -10.31 2.87
CA ALA A 142 2.49 -11.37 2.45
C ALA A 142 2.32 -11.71 0.97
N ARG A 143 1.07 -11.92 0.54
CA ARG A 143 0.75 -12.27 -0.85
C ARG A 143 1.06 -11.14 -1.81
N TYR A 144 0.82 -9.89 -1.42
CA TYR A 144 1.20 -8.73 -2.23
C TYR A 144 2.72 -8.58 -2.35
N LEU A 145 3.46 -8.70 -1.23
CA LEU A 145 4.93 -8.62 -1.24
C LEU A 145 5.57 -9.74 -2.06
N ALA A 146 5.03 -10.96 -1.99
CA ALA A 146 5.49 -12.10 -2.81
C ALA A 146 5.23 -11.89 -4.32
N ALA A 147 4.30 -10.99 -4.68
CA ALA A 147 3.95 -10.69 -6.07
C ALA A 147 4.74 -9.51 -6.66
N ILE A 148 5.64 -8.88 -5.89
CA ILE A 148 6.48 -7.76 -6.31
C ILE A 148 7.97 -8.09 -6.09
N PRO A 149 8.91 -7.44 -6.80
CA PRO A 149 10.34 -7.78 -6.72
C PRO A 149 11.02 -7.20 -5.47
N VAL A 150 10.49 -7.53 -4.28
CA VAL A 150 11.04 -7.14 -2.98
C VAL A 150 11.78 -8.32 -2.36
N GLN A 151 13.03 -8.10 -1.92
CA GLN A 151 13.84 -9.12 -1.28
C GLN A 151 13.64 -9.11 0.24
N ASP A 152 13.61 -10.29 0.86
CA ASP A 152 13.63 -10.38 2.33
C ASP A 152 14.92 -9.77 2.89
N SER A 153 14.76 -8.95 3.92
CA SER A 153 15.86 -8.37 4.68
C SER A 153 15.46 -8.14 6.14
N PRO A 154 16.43 -8.05 7.06
CA PRO A 154 16.16 -7.62 8.44
C PRO A 154 15.42 -6.28 8.52
N GLU A 155 15.76 -5.34 7.64
CA GLU A 155 15.16 -4.01 7.58
C GLU A 155 13.71 -4.07 7.12
N LEU A 156 13.40 -4.88 6.10
CA LEU A 156 12.03 -5.07 5.62
C LEU A 156 11.16 -5.67 6.73
N ARG A 157 11.66 -6.71 7.40
CA ARG A 157 10.96 -7.32 8.54
C ARG A 157 10.74 -6.32 9.68
N ALA A 158 11.71 -5.46 9.97
CA ALA A 158 11.55 -4.40 10.97
C ALA A 158 10.51 -3.36 10.55
N ASP A 159 10.50 -2.95 9.28
CA ASP A 159 9.51 -2.02 8.74
C ASP A 159 8.09 -2.65 8.77
N LEU A 160 7.95 -3.92 8.39
CA LEU A 160 6.66 -4.62 8.47
C LEU A 160 6.16 -4.80 9.91
N ARG A 161 7.03 -5.05 10.89
CA ARG A 161 6.65 -5.04 12.31
C ARG A 161 6.05 -3.69 12.69
N GLN A 162 6.70 -2.59 12.33
CA GLN A 162 6.20 -1.25 12.63
C GLN A 162 4.87 -0.96 11.90
N PHE A 163 4.73 -1.45 10.67
CA PHE A 163 3.49 -1.35 9.91
C PHE A 163 2.33 -2.05 10.63
N PHE A 164 2.52 -3.31 11.07
CA PHE A 164 1.48 -4.04 11.80
C PHE A 164 1.22 -3.46 13.20
N LEU A 165 2.25 -2.97 13.90
CA LEU A 165 2.07 -2.26 15.17
C LEU A 165 1.23 -0.98 14.99
N ALA A 166 1.47 -0.20 13.94
CA ALA A 166 0.66 0.98 13.62
C ALA A 166 -0.80 0.62 13.31
N LEU A 167 -1.04 -0.60 12.79
CA LEU A 167 -2.38 -1.17 12.61
C LEU A 167 -3.02 -1.68 13.92
N GLY A 168 -2.32 -1.64 15.05
CA GLY A 168 -2.77 -2.21 16.33
C GLY A 168 -2.60 -3.72 16.43
N ASP A 169 -1.89 -4.34 15.49
CA ASP A 169 -1.60 -5.76 15.47
C ASP A 169 -0.31 -6.05 16.25
N THR A 170 -0.46 -6.69 17.41
CA THR A 170 0.64 -7.04 18.33
C THR A 170 1.11 -8.49 18.17
N ALA A 171 0.86 -9.09 17.00
CA ALA A 171 1.28 -10.45 16.70
C ALA A 171 2.80 -10.65 16.93
N PRO A 172 3.21 -11.87 17.36
CA PRO A 172 4.60 -12.16 17.65
C PRO A 172 5.48 -12.14 16.39
N ASP A 173 6.79 -11.90 16.57
CA ASP A 173 7.81 -11.80 15.51
C ASP A 173 7.77 -12.92 14.45
N ARG A 174 7.41 -14.14 14.84
CA ARG A 174 7.25 -15.27 13.92
C ARG A 174 6.21 -14.97 12.82
N ALA A 175 5.12 -14.29 13.16
CA ALA A 175 4.04 -13.98 12.21
C ALA A 175 4.49 -12.95 11.16
N VAL A 176 5.38 -12.02 11.52
CA VAL A 176 5.97 -11.09 10.56
C VAL A 176 7.04 -11.78 9.70
N SER A 177 7.76 -12.75 10.27
CA SER A 177 8.71 -13.55 9.52
C SER A 177 8.01 -14.42 8.46
N GLU A 178 6.84 -14.96 8.77
CA GLU A 178 5.98 -15.69 7.83
C GLU A 178 5.47 -14.81 6.67
N VAL A 179 5.32 -13.50 6.87
CA VAL A 179 4.89 -12.56 5.82
C VAL A 179 5.93 -12.45 4.70
N VAL A 180 7.23 -12.54 5.04
CA VAL A 180 8.32 -12.38 4.06
C VAL A 180 8.89 -13.73 3.62
N GLY A 181 8.74 -14.78 4.44
CA GLY A 181 9.27 -16.12 4.20
C GLY A 181 8.33 -17.09 3.49
N GLY A 182 7.21 -16.63 2.92
CA GLY A 182 6.30 -17.47 2.13
C GLY A 182 7.06 -18.15 0.99
N GLU A 183 7.03 -19.49 0.98
CA GLU A 183 7.85 -20.37 0.15
C GLU A 183 8.04 -19.83 -1.28
N SER A 184 9.31 -19.77 -1.71
CA SER A 184 9.65 -19.70 -3.12
C SER A 184 8.93 -20.86 -3.81
N VAL A 185 7.92 -20.54 -4.62
CA VAL A 185 7.32 -21.52 -5.51
C VAL A 185 8.44 -22.03 -6.42
N PRO A 186 8.76 -23.34 -6.42
CA PRO A 186 9.82 -23.90 -7.25
C PRO A 186 9.47 -23.82 -8.75
#